data_AF-A0A9P3KIG2-F1
#
_entry.id   AF-A0A9P3KIG2-F1
#
_cell.length_a   1.000
_cell.length_b   1.000
_cell.length_c   1.000
_cell.angle_alpha   90.00
_cell.angle_beta   90.00
_cell.angle_gamma   90.00
#
_symmetry.space_group_name_H-M   'P 1'
#
loop_
_entity.id
_entity.type
_entity.pdbx_description
1 polymer ?
#
loop_
_entity_poly.entity_id
_entity_poly.type
_entity_poly.pdbx_seq_one_letter_code
_entity_poly.pdbx_strand_id
1 'polypeptide(L)'
;MSTVFAAFIAATASTVGIDFAANFAATLATRFEALYEADEALGLRNLIMLLAYLYVFKLLAPEVLYSFLSRLTEGFGELDVAAMIHLLQSCGLALRADDPVAMKEFILAVQTKAAEMRRQAQEAQSEGAAEGGGGSKAKAPPVFSKRVRHRSSASG
;
A
#
# COMPACT_ATOMS: atom_id res chain seq x y z
N MET A 1 21.74 9.58 -6.53
CA MET A 1 20.56 9.03 -5.83
C MET A 1 20.89 8.41 -4.46
N SER A 2 22.05 8.73 -3.85
CA SER A 2 22.63 7.98 -2.72
C SER A 2 22.78 8.75 -1.40
N THR A 3 22.44 10.04 -1.35
CA THR A 3 22.58 10.86 -0.14
C THR A 3 21.57 10.48 0.94
N VAL A 4 20.35 10.11 0.55
CA VAL A 4 19.28 9.70 1.48
C VAL A 4 19.64 8.39 2.17
N PHE A 5 20.18 7.42 1.43
CA PHE A 5 20.61 6.13 1.99
C PHE A 5 21.83 6.29 2.90
N ALA A 6 22.79 7.15 2.55
CA ALA A 6 23.94 7.44 3.40
C ALA A 6 23.53 8.13 4.71
N ALA A 7 22.67 9.15 4.62
CA ALA A 7 22.13 9.84 5.80
C ALA A 7 21.33 8.90 6.70
N PHE A 8 20.57 7.99 6.10
CA PHE A 8 19.82 6.99 6.84
C PHE A 8 20.71 5.98 7.56
N ILE A 9 21.68 5.39 6.87
CA ILE A 9 22.64 4.44 7.47
C ILE A 9 23.42 5.12 8.60
N ALA A 10 23.81 6.38 8.43
CA ALA A 10 24.46 7.16 9.48
C ALA A 10 23.54 7.40 10.69
N ALA A 11 22.28 7.75 10.45
CA ALA A 11 21.28 7.96 11.51
C ALA A 11 20.91 6.66 12.24
N THR A 12 20.81 5.52 11.55
CA THR A 12 20.50 4.24 12.19
C THR A 12 21.68 3.72 13.01
N ALA A 13 22.91 3.91 12.53
CA ALA A 13 24.12 3.51 13.24
C ALA A 13 24.27 4.20 14.61
N SER A 14 23.73 5.41 14.79
CA SER A 14 23.84 6.16 16.05
C SER A 14 22.72 5.91 17.06
N THR A 15 21.64 5.22 16.69
CA THR A 15 20.36 5.28 17.44
C THR A 15 19.85 3.92 17.93
N VAL A 16 20.70 2.88 17.95
CA VAL A 16 20.27 1.51 18.27
C VAL A 16 19.87 1.36 19.75
N GLY A 17 18.58 1.58 20.02
CA GLY A 17 17.83 1.31 21.25
C GLY A 17 16.35 1.07 20.91
N ILE A 18 15.56 0.50 21.83
CA ILE A 18 14.16 0.10 21.58
C ILE A 18 13.26 1.28 21.13
N ASP A 19 13.54 2.48 21.61
CA ASP A 19 12.80 3.70 21.29
C ASP A 19 12.94 4.12 19.82
N PHE A 20 14.06 3.76 19.17
CA PHE A 20 14.28 4.05 17.76
C PHE A 20 13.31 3.29 16.86
N ALA A 21 13.11 2.00 17.11
CA ALA A 21 12.23 1.17 16.28
C ALA A 21 10.79 1.68 16.32
N ALA A 22 10.31 2.09 17.51
CA ALA A 22 8.97 2.65 17.68
C ALA A 22 8.81 4.00 16.97
N ASN A 23 9.73 4.94 17.18
CA ASN A 23 9.68 6.26 16.53
C ASN A 23 9.87 6.15 15.01
N PHE A 24 10.72 5.23 14.55
CA PHE A 24 10.94 4.97 13.14
C PHE A 24 9.69 4.38 12.50
N ALA A 25 9.08 3.33 13.07
CA ALA A 25 7.86 2.74 12.55
C ALA A 25 6.71 3.77 12.48
N ALA A 26 6.55 4.61 13.50
CA ALA A 26 5.57 5.69 13.50
C ALA A 26 5.82 6.71 12.38
N THR A 27 7.07 7.18 12.25
CA THR A 27 7.46 8.12 11.19
C THR A 27 7.26 7.50 9.80
N LEU A 28 7.61 6.24 9.64
CA LEU A 28 7.47 5.50 8.41
C LEU A 28 6.00 5.35 8.01
N ALA A 29 5.12 5.01 8.96
CA ALA A 29 3.69 4.92 8.73
C ALA A 29 3.11 6.27 8.29
N THR A 30 3.44 7.36 8.98
CA THR A 30 2.99 8.72 8.59
C THR A 30 3.49 9.11 7.20
N ARG A 31 4.75 8.77 6.85
CA ARG A 31 5.29 9.07 5.52
C ARG A 31 4.70 8.19 4.44
N PHE A 32 4.44 6.91 4.74
CA PHE A 32 3.76 6.00 3.82
C PHE A 32 2.38 6.54 3.48
N GLU A 33 1.58 6.92 4.49
CA GLU A 33 0.23 7.44 4.30
C GLU A 33 0.23 8.76 3.51
N ALA A 34 1.14 9.69 3.83
CA ALA A 34 1.28 10.93 3.09
C ALA A 34 1.67 10.73 1.61
N LEU A 35 2.56 9.78 1.32
CA LEU A 35 2.98 9.46 -0.05
C LEU A 35 1.91 8.67 -0.81
N TYR A 36 1.14 7.85 -0.09
CA TYR A 36 0.02 7.09 -0.62
C TYR A 36 -1.13 8.04 -1.04
N GLU A 37 -1.46 9.02 -0.21
CA GLU A 37 -2.45 10.06 -0.57
C GLU A 37 -1.97 10.95 -1.72
N ALA A 38 -0.67 11.18 -1.84
CA ALA A 38 -0.07 11.99 -2.89
C ALA A 38 0.15 11.23 -4.22
N ASP A 39 -0.15 9.92 -4.28
CA ASP A 39 0.13 9.02 -5.40
C ASP A 39 1.60 9.06 -5.87
N GLU A 40 2.52 9.30 -4.94
CA GLU A 40 3.95 9.47 -5.24
C GLU A 40 4.67 8.12 -5.20
N ALA A 41 4.51 7.34 -6.28
CA ALA A 41 5.09 6.00 -6.40
C ALA A 41 6.62 5.94 -6.16
N LEU A 42 7.36 6.99 -6.55
CA LEU A 42 8.81 7.07 -6.35
C LEU A 42 9.18 7.17 -4.85
N GLY A 43 8.44 7.99 -4.11
CA GLY A 43 8.61 8.15 -2.67
C GLY A 43 8.30 6.85 -1.94
N LEU A 44 7.19 6.19 -2.30
CA LEU A 44 6.78 4.92 -1.70
C LEU A 44 7.83 3.84 -1.91
N ARG A 45 8.35 3.75 -3.14
CA ARG A 45 9.43 2.83 -3.50
C ARG A 45 10.69 3.05 -2.66
N ASN A 46 11.08 4.32 -2.46
CA ASN A 46 12.24 4.64 -1.62
C ASN A 46 12.01 4.22 -0.16
N LEU A 47 10.78 4.40 0.34
CA LEU A 47 10.39 4.00 1.68
C LEU A 47 10.47 2.47 1.88
N ILE A 48 10.03 1.72 0.87
CA ILE A 48 10.08 0.25 0.88
C ILE A 48 11.53 -0.26 0.84
N MET A 49 12.38 0.38 0.02
CA MET A 49 13.81 0.05 0.05
C MET A 49 14.41 0.33 1.43
N LEU A 50 14.02 1.42 2.08
CA LEU A 50 14.46 1.75 3.44
C LEU A 50 14.14 0.62 4.43
N LEU A 51 12.90 0.14 4.39
CA LEU A 51 12.41 -1.01 5.15
C LEU A 51 13.23 -2.27 4.90
N ALA A 52 13.48 -2.60 3.63
CA ALA A 52 14.27 -3.76 3.25
C ALA A 52 15.70 -3.68 3.80
N TYR A 53 16.36 -2.52 3.72
CA TYR A 53 17.71 -2.34 4.24
C TYR A 53 17.77 -2.46 5.76
N LEU A 54 16.80 -1.90 6.50
CA LEU A 54 16.75 -2.07 7.95
C LEU A 54 16.65 -3.53 8.38
N TYR A 55 15.85 -4.31 7.66
CA TYR A 55 15.75 -5.74 7.89
C TYR A 55 17.05 -6.47 7.57
N VAL A 56 17.70 -6.15 6.44
CA VAL A 56 19.01 -6.73 6.08
C VAL A 56 20.08 -6.39 7.12
N PHE A 57 20.04 -5.19 7.71
CA PHE A 57 20.91 -4.79 8.83
C PHE A 57 20.49 -5.38 10.19
N LYS A 58 19.47 -6.25 10.22
CA LYS A 58 18.94 -6.89 11.43
C LYS A 58 18.47 -5.89 12.49
N LEU A 59 18.09 -4.68 12.07
CA LEU A 59 17.47 -3.65 12.92
C LEU A 59 15.95 -3.82 13.03
N LEU A 60 15.35 -4.56 12.09
CA LEU A 60 13.96 -4.99 12.15
C LEU A 60 13.88 -6.51 12.22
N ALA A 61 12.96 -6.99 13.03
CA ALA A 61 12.61 -8.40 13.10
C ALA A 61 11.74 -8.77 11.88
N PRO A 62 11.87 -10.00 11.34
CA PRO A 62 11.08 -10.44 10.18
C PRO A 62 9.57 -10.32 10.39
N GLU A 63 9.09 -10.43 11.63
CA GLU A 63 7.67 -10.27 12.03
C GLU A 63 7.11 -8.89 11.68
N VAL A 64 7.93 -7.83 11.75
CA VAL A 64 7.52 -6.47 11.36
C VAL A 64 7.30 -6.37 9.86
N LEU A 65 8.16 -7.01 9.07
CA LEU A 65 8.03 -7.05 7.62
C LEU A 65 6.82 -7.89 7.20
N TYR A 66 6.58 -9.03 7.85
CA TYR A 66 5.37 -9.81 7.61
C TYR A 66 4.10 -9.04 7.98
N SER A 67 4.09 -8.30 9.10
CA SER A 67 2.96 -7.44 9.47
C SER A 67 2.69 -6.36 8.42
N PHE A 68 3.74 -5.73 7.89
CA PHE A 68 3.62 -4.77 6.80
C PHE A 68 3.09 -5.41 5.51
N LEU A 69 3.62 -6.57 5.12
CA LEU A 69 3.16 -7.34 3.96
C LEU A 69 1.69 -7.79 4.10
N SER A 70 1.27 -8.19 5.30
CA SER A 70 -0.12 -8.53 5.60
C SER A 70 -1.04 -7.32 5.41
N ARG A 71 -0.63 -6.13 5.87
CA ARG A 71 -1.41 -4.90 5.66
C ARG A 71 -1.56 -4.53 4.19
N LEU A 72 -0.49 -4.68 3.39
CA LEU A 72 -0.57 -4.50 1.93
C LEU A 72 -1.47 -5.55 1.27
N THR A 73 -1.49 -6.78 1.78
CA THR A 73 -2.36 -7.85 1.28
C THR A 73 -3.84 -7.56 1.56
N GLU A 74 -4.18 -6.91 2.67
CA GLU A 74 -5.55 -6.52 2.98
C GLU A 74 -6.10 -5.50 1.97
N GLY A 75 -5.29 -4.48 1.62
CA GLY A 75 -5.62 -3.44 0.64
C GLY A 75 -5.68 -3.97 -0.79
N PHE A 76 -4.68 -4.77 -1.18
CA PHE A 76 -4.56 -5.43 -2.49
C PHE A 76 -4.79 -4.50 -3.71
N GLY A 77 -4.45 -3.21 -3.59
CA GLY A 77 -4.48 -2.25 -4.70
C GLY A 77 -3.25 -2.33 -5.62
N GLU A 78 -3.24 -1.55 -6.70
CA GLU A 78 -2.09 -1.51 -7.64
C GLU A 78 -0.79 -1.10 -6.93
N LEU A 79 -0.88 -0.08 -6.07
CA LEU A 79 0.24 0.43 -5.30
C LEU A 79 0.72 -0.56 -4.24
N ASP A 80 -0.20 -1.28 -3.59
CA ASP A 80 0.13 -2.34 -2.62
C ASP A 80 0.86 -3.50 -3.29
N VAL A 81 0.38 -3.96 -4.45
CA VAL A 81 1.02 -5.05 -5.19
C VAL A 81 2.40 -4.64 -5.67
N ALA A 82 2.55 -3.43 -6.24
CA ALA A 82 3.85 -2.90 -6.62
C ALA A 82 4.81 -2.82 -5.42
N ALA A 83 4.30 -2.38 -4.26
CA ALA A 83 5.06 -2.29 -3.03
C ALA A 83 5.56 -3.65 -2.52
N MET A 84 4.66 -4.65 -2.47
CA MET A 84 4.98 -6.03 -2.09
C MET A 84 6.04 -6.62 -3.01
N ILE A 85 5.88 -6.48 -4.33
CA ILE A 85 6.87 -6.97 -5.32
C ILE A 85 8.23 -6.34 -5.04
N HIS A 86 8.28 -5.03 -4.82
CA HIS A 86 9.55 -4.34 -4.59
C HIS A 86 10.25 -4.76 -3.30
N LEU A 87 9.48 -4.97 -2.22
CA LEU A 87 10.01 -5.48 -0.96
C LEU A 87 10.57 -6.89 -1.13
N LEU A 88 9.79 -7.79 -1.74
CA LEU A 88 10.18 -9.19 -1.95
C LEU A 88 11.38 -9.33 -2.89
N GLN A 89 11.49 -8.46 -3.91
CA GLN A 89 12.69 -8.40 -4.75
C GLN A 89 13.94 -7.99 -3.98
N SER A 90 13.79 -7.13 -2.97
CA SER A 90 14.91 -6.57 -2.21
C SER A 90 15.37 -7.50 -1.09
N CYS A 91 14.45 -8.08 -0.32
CA CYS A 91 14.78 -8.89 0.85
C CYS A 91 14.00 -10.22 0.99
N GLY A 92 13.22 -10.62 -0.02
CA GLY A 92 12.37 -11.82 0.05
C GLY A 92 13.13 -13.13 0.24
N LEU A 93 14.37 -13.24 -0.28
CA LEU A 93 15.21 -14.41 -0.06
C LEU A 93 15.68 -14.51 1.40
N ALA A 94 16.05 -13.37 2.00
CA ALA A 94 16.44 -13.29 3.40
C ALA A 94 15.26 -13.60 4.32
N LEU A 95 14.07 -13.07 4.04
CA LEU A 95 12.83 -13.39 4.78
C LEU A 95 12.52 -14.89 4.75
N ARG A 96 12.68 -15.54 3.59
CA ARG A 96 12.47 -16.98 3.46
C ARG A 96 13.51 -17.79 4.23
N ALA A 97 14.75 -17.34 4.25
CA ALA A 97 15.82 -18.02 4.97
C ALA A 97 15.65 -17.90 6.50
N ASP A 98 15.17 -16.74 6.98
CA ASP A 98 14.90 -16.51 8.40
C ASP A 98 13.64 -17.28 8.87
N ASP A 99 12.54 -17.28 8.09
CA ASP A 99 11.33 -18.03 8.43
C ASP A 99 10.62 -18.59 7.16
N PRO A 100 10.85 -19.87 6.82
CA PRO A 100 10.21 -20.50 5.68
C PRO A 100 8.72 -20.80 5.89
N VAL A 101 8.26 -20.91 7.15
CA VAL A 101 6.85 -21.19 7.49
C VAL A 101 6.03 -19.94 7.28
N ALA A 102 6.44 -18.81 7.88
CA ALA A 102 5.76 -17.53 7.70
C ALA A 102 5.74 -17.09 6.23
N MET A 103 6.83 -17.31 5.47
CA MET A 103 6.85 -17.03 4.03
C MET A 103 5.79 -17.83 3.27
N LYS A 104 5.62 -19.12 3.61
CA LYS A 104 4.59 -19.97 2.99
C LYS A 104 3.18 -19.48 3.34
N GLU A 105 2.93 -19.14 4.60
CA GLU A 105 1.65 -18.61 5.06
C GLU A 105 1.29 -17.29 4.35
N PHE A 106 2.26 -16.38 4.24
CA PHE A 106 2.10 -15.14 3.48
C PHE A 106 1.73 -15.41 2.01
N ILE A 107 2.44 -16.31 1.34
CA ILE A 107 2.13 -16.67 -0.06
C ILE A 107 0.70 -17.22 -0.19
N LEU A 108 0.27 -18.07 0.73
CA LEU A 108 -1.09 -18.61 0.75
C LEU A 108 -2.13 -17.50 0.97
N ALA A 109 -1.87 -16.56 1.89
CA ALA A 109 -2.77 -15.42 2.14
C ALA A 109 -2.96 -14.55 0.88
N VAL A 110 -1.86 -14.23 0.18
CA VAL A 110 -1.89 -13.49 -1.08
C VAL A 110 -2.67 -14.23 -2.16
N GLN A 111 -2.47 -15.55 -2.30
CA GLN A 111 -3.20 -16.36 -3.28
C GLN A 111 -4.70 -16.42 -2.99
N THR A 112 -5.08 -16.58 -1.73
CA THR A 112 -6.49 -16.56 -1.29
C THR A 112 -7.13 -15.22 -1.60
N LYS A 113 -6.50 -14.11 -1.20
CA LYS A 113 -6.99 -12.76 -1.49
C LYS A 113 -7.16 -12.50 -2.99
N ALA A 114 -6.19 -12.93 -3.80
CA ALA A 114 -6.27 -12.80 -5.25
C ALA A 114 -7.44 -13.61 -5.85
N ALA A 115 -7.71 -14.80 -5.32
CA ALA A 115 -8.84 -15.63 -5.75
C ALA A 115 -10.19 -14.99 -5.37
N GLU A 116 -10.30 -14.44 -4.16
CA GLU A 116 -11.50 -13.71 -3.70
C GLU A 116 -11.80 -12.51 -4.59
N MET A 117 -10.80 -11.67 -4.88
CA MET A 117 -10.95 -10.50 -5.75
C MET A 117 -11.40 -10.89 -7.17
N ARG A 118 -10.87 -11.99 -7.72
CA ARG A 118 -11.34 -12.51 -9.03
C ARG A 118 -12.78 -12.98 -8.98
N ARG A 119 -13.20 -13.65 -7.89
CA ARG A 119 -14.58 -14.14 -7.75
C ARG A 119 -15.56 -12.96 -7.66
N GLN A 120 -15.24 -11.95 -6.86
CA GLN A 120 -16.03 -10.72 -6.75
C GLN A 120 -16.16 -10.00 -8.10
N ALA A 121 -15.07 -9.94 -8.88
CA ALA A 121 -15.10 -9.35 -10.23
C ALA A 121 -15.99 -10.14 -11.21
N GLN A 122 -16.06 -11.48 -11.08
CA GLN A 122 -16.92 -12.33 -11.90
C GLN A 122 -18.41 -12.23 -11.49
N GLU A 123 -18.69 -12.18 -10.19
CA GLU A 123 -20.04 -12.00 -9.65
C GLU A 123 -20.63 -10.65 -10.11
N ALA A 124 -19.86 -9.56 -10.02
CA ALA A 124 -20.28 -8.23 -10.48
C ALA A 124 -20.57 -8.17 -12.00
N GLN A 125 -19.89 -8.98 -12.82
CA GLN A 125 -20.16 -9.09 -14.26
C GLN A 125 -21.43 -9.91 -14.55
N SER A 126 -21.80 -10.84 -13.68
CA SER A 126 -23.03 -11.64 -13.82
C SER A 126 -24.30 -10.89 -13.39
N GLU A 127 -24.22 -10.04 -12.37
CA GLU A 127 -25.34 -9.20 -11.93
C GLU A 127 -25.63 -8.06 -12.92
N GLY A 128 -24.61 -7.49 -13.56
CA GLY A 128 -24.78 -6.50 -14.63
C GLY A 128 -25.46 -7.04 -15.90
N ALA A 129 -25.51 -8.36 -16.09
CA ALA A 129 -26.23 -9.01 -17.20
C ALA A 129 -27.70 -9.33 -16.88
N ALA A 130 -28.10 -9.35 -15.59
CA ALA A 130 -29.44 -9.73 -15.17
C ALA A 130 -30.47 -8.57 -15.16
N GLU A 131 -30.02 -7.30 -15.23
CA GLU A 131 -30.91 -6.14 -15.43
C GLU A 131 -31.23 -5.83 -16.92
N GLY A 132 -30.88 -6.72 -17.84
CA GLY A 132 -31.06 -6.55 -19.29
C GLY A 132 -32.36 -7.11 -19.89
N GLY A 133 -33.43 -7.32 -19.12
CA GLY A 133 -34.63 -8.00 -19.64
C GLY A 133 -35.96 -7.66 -18.95
N GLY A 134 -36.60 -6.55 -19.35
CA GLY A 134 -37.99 -6.27 -19.01
C GLY A 134 -38.41 -4.85 -19.34
N GLY A 135 -39.05 -4.64 -20.49
CA GLY A 135 -39.28 -3.31 -21.07
C GLY A 135 -40.42 -2.45 -20.48
N SER A 136 -40.29 -1.16 -20.83
CA SER A 136 -41.34 -0.13 -21.02
C SER A 136 -41.80 0.69 -19.81
N LYS A 137 -41.26 1.91 -19.69
CA LYS A 137 -42.01 3.14 -20.01
C LYS A 137 -41.07 4.35 -20.14
N ALA A 138 -41.20 5.06 -21.26
CA ALA A 138 -40.54 6.32 -21.52
C ALA A 138 -40.94 7.42 -20.51
N LYS A 139 -39.97 8.19 -20.02
CA LYS A 139 -40.16 9.61 -19.67
C LYS A 139 -38.83 10.36 -19.75
N ALA A 140 -38.86 11.47 -20.49
CA ALA A 140 -37.74 12.33 -20.91
C ALA A 140 -36.87 12.90 -19.77
N PRO A 141 -35.62 13.34 -20.06
CA PRO A 141 -34.71 13.88 -19.06
C PRO A 141 -35.05 15.34 -18.68
N PRO A 142 -34.83 15.79 -17.43
CA PRO A 142 -34.73 17.20 -17.12
C PRO A 142 -33.27 17.65 -17.04
N VAL A 143 -32.86 18.34 -18.10
CA VAL A 143 -32.18 19.65 -18.12
C VAL A 143 -31.57 20.15 -16.80
N PHE A 144 -30.24 20.22 -16.80
CA PHE A 144 -29.38 21.33 -16.36
C PHE A 144 -30.00 22.41 -15.45
N SER A 145 -29.51 22.54 -14.21
CA SER A 145 -29.40 23.85 -13.55
C SER A 145 -28.40 23.88 -12.40
N LYS A 146 -27.26 24.54 -12.71
CA LYS A 146 -26.45 25.42 -11.88
C LYS A 146 -26.87 25.60 -10.42
N ARG A 147 -25.90 25.48 -9.51
CA ARG A 147 -25.74 26.48 -8.44
C ARG A 147 -24.27 26.72 -8.07
N VAL A 148 -23.68 27.70 -8.75
CA VAL A 148 -22.62 28.54 -8.21
C VAL A 148 -23.18 29.28 -6.99
N ARG A 149 -22.60 28.96 -5.82
CA ARG A 149 -22.68 29.58 -4.48
C ARG A 149 -21.48 30.45 -4.07
N HIS A 150 -21.22 31.57 -4.74
CA HIS A 150 -20.23 32.61 -4.38
C HIS A 150 -20.21 33.04 -2.90
N ARG A 151 -19.03 33.32 -2.35
CA ARG A 151 -18.57 34.65 -1.86
C ARG A 151 -17.09 34.56 -1.42
N SER A 152 -16.14 35.30 -2.01
CA SER A 152 -15.89 36.77 -1.86
C SER A 152 -15.39 37.07 -0.44
N SER A 153 -14.29 37.79 -0.17
CA SER A 153 -13.46 38.73 -0.94
C SER A 153 -12.36 39.30 -0.03
N ALA A 154 -11.41 40.00 -0.66
CA ALA A 154 -10.66 41.17 -0.16
C ALA A 154 -9.43 40.88 0.72
N SER A 155 -8.32 41.61 0.62
CA SER A 155 -7.85 42.69 -0.27
C SER A 155 -6.43 43.06 0.20
N GLY A 156 -5.62 43.66 -0.66
CA GLY A 156 -4.46 44.44 -0.24
C GLY A 156 -3.27 44.25 -1.17
#